data_AF-A0A3B9LDT2-F1
#
_entry.id   AF-A0A3B9LDT2-F1
#
_cell.length_a   1.000
_cell.length_b   1.000
_cell.length_c   1.000
_cell.angle_alpha   90.00
_cell.angle_beta   90.00
_cell.angle_gamma   90.00
#
_symmetry.space_group_name_H-M   'P 1'
#
loop_
_entity.id
_entity.type
_entity.pdbx_description
1 polymer ?
#
loop_
_entity_poly.entity_id
_entity_poly.type
_entity_poly.pdbx_seq_one_letter_code
_entity_poly.pdbx_strand_id
1 'polypeptide(L)'
;VADPLRFSGEIGGDAKSLLAEVKRRGLEGLIGKQRDSVYEPGRRSGAWIKLKCVNEQEFVIGGFTPPGGSRKHFGAILVGYYDSKGKERDSRLLFAGKVGSGFTAKSLSILHKKFLGEARDDCPFADLPSKQGGKWVQGITPSMMRKIHWVNPVFVAQIKFAEWTRDGKLRQPVFLGLREDKNSSSVVREA
;
A
#
# COMPACT_ATOMS: atom_id res chain seq x y z
N VAL A 1 20.54 16.71 33.78
CA VAL A 1 20.89 15.28 33.76
C VAL A 1 20.84 14.84 32.31
N ALA A 2 21.97 14.40 31.74
CA ALA A 2 21.97 13.92 30.36
C ALA A 2 21.18 12.61 30.27
N ASP A 3 20.44 12.41 29.18
CA ASP A 3 19.71 11.16 28.97
C ASP A 3 20.68 9.97 28.96
N PRO A 4 20.35 8.84 29.61
CA PRO A 4 21.24 7.70 29.69
C PRO A 4 21.44 7.06 28.31
N LEU A 5 22.69 6.71 28.00
CA LEU A 5 23.03 5.90 26.83
C LEU A 5 22.34 4.53 26.95
N ARG A 6 21.51 4.17 25.96
CA ARG A 6 20.82 2.87 25.91
C ARG A 6 21.45 1.98 24.86
N PHE A 7 21.82 0.76 25.28
CA PHE A 7 22.33 -0.27 24.38
C PHE A 7 21.21 -1.21 23.95
N SER A 8 21.03 -1.40 22.64
CA SER A 8 20.16 -2.43 22.08
C SER A 8 21.02 -3.64 21.74
N GLY A 9 20.98 -4.65 22.60
CA GLY A 9 21.74 -5.90 22.41
C GLY A 9 21.30 -6.69 21.19
N GLU A 10 22.10 -7.69 20.83
CA GLU A 10 21.68 -8.68 19.85
C GLU A 10 20.52 -9.50 20.40
N ILE A 11 19.56 -9.81 19.52
CA ILE A 11 18.45 -10.70 19.83
C ILE A 11 18.75 -11.99 19.10
N GLY A 12 19.20 -13.01 19.84
CA GLY A 12 19.43 -14.35 19.31
C GLY A 12 18.13 -15.06 18.95
N GLY A 13 18.21 -16.09 18.12
CA GLY A 13 17.07 -16.95 17.77
C GLY A 13 16.83 -17.07 16.27
N ASP A 14 15.84 -17.90 15.92
CA ASP A 14 15.39 -18.08 14.55
C ASP A 14 14.73 -16.79 14.01
N ALA A 15 15.16 -16.35 12.82
CA ALA A 15 14.71 -15.10 12.23
C ALA A 15 13.20 -15.07 11.98
N LYS A 16 12.57 -16.20 11.64
CA LYS A 16 11.11 -16.25 11.38
C LYS A 16 10.32 -16.02 12.67
N SER A 17 10.75 -16.67 13.75
CA SER A 17 10.13 -16.52 15.07
C SER A 17 10.24 -15.08 15.58
N LEU A 18 11.42 -14.47 15.42
CA LEU A 18 11.63 -13.06 15.77
C LEU A 18 10.79 -12.11 14.89
N LEU A 19 10.69 -12.36 13.59
CA LEU A 19 9.85 -11.57 12.69
C LEU A 19 8.37 -11.63 13.08
N ALA A 20 7.87 -12.79 13.50
CA ALA A 20 6.50 -12.93 13.98
C ALA A 20 6.26 -12.09 15.24
N GLU A 21 7.20 -12.11 16.18
CA GLU A 21 7.11 -11.32 17.42
C GLU A 21 7.25 -9.81 17.16
N VAL A 22 8.18 -9.40 16.29
CA VAL A 22 8.34 -8.01 15.84
C VAL A 22 7.05 -7.52 15.18
N LYS A 23 6.44 -8.34 14.32
CA LYS A 23 5.13 -8.04 13.70
C LYS A 23 4.04 -7.90 14.76
N ARG A 24 3.95 -8.84 15.71
CA ARG A 24 2.98 -8.81 16.82
C ARG A 24 3.12 -7.55 17.69
N ARG A 25 4.34 -7.05 17.86
CA ARG A 25 4.64 -5.81 18.61
C ARG A 25 4.48 -4.53 17.78
N GLY A 26 4.11 -4.61 16.50
CA GLY A 26 3.96 -3.45 15.63
C GLY A 26 5.28 -2.74 15.29
N LEU A 27 6.40 -3.45 15.36
CA LEU A 27 7.73 -2.92 14.99
C LEU A 27 7.97 -3.07 13.47
N GLU A 28 8.80 -2.20 12.88
CA GLU A 28 9.02 -2.18 11.41
C GLU A 28 9.60 -3.49 10.86
N GLY A 29 10.45 -4.17 11.64
CA GLY A 29 11.22 -5.30 11.17
C GLY A 29 12.47 -5.57 11.99
N LEU A 30 13.34 -6.41 11.44
CA LEU A 30 14.66 -6.75 11.97
C LEU A 30 15.77 -6.18 11.08
N ILE A 31 16.91 -5.88 11.70
CA ILE A 31 18.17 -5.69 10.99
C ILE A 31 19.04 -6.90 11.28
N GLY A 32 19.24 -7.74 10.27
CA GLY A 32 20.22 -8.82 10.31
C GLY A 32 21.59 -8.26 9.96
N LYS A 33 22.59 -8.50 10.80
CA LYS A 33 23.98 -8.11 10.54
C LYS A 33 24.83 -9.37 10.52
N GLN A 34 25.67 -9.52 9.50
CA GLN A 34 26.65 -10.61 9.48
C GLN A 34 27.64 -10.39 10.61
N ARG A 35 27.78 -11.38 11.49
CA ARG A 35 28.53 -11.28 12.75
C ARG A 35 29.96 -10.79 12.55
N ASP A 36 30.63 -11.29 11.53
CA ASP A 36 32.04 -11.01 11.26
C ASP A 36 32.25 -9.88 10.23
N SER A 37 31.21 -9.11 9.93
CA SER A 37 31.33 -7.98 9.00
C SER A 37 31.91 -6.74 9.67
N VAL A 38 32.77 -6.03 8.93
CA VAL A 38 33.27 -4.70 9.33
C VAL A 38 32.28 -3.62 8.94
N TYR A 39 32.36 -2.46 9.62
CA TYR A 39 31.59 -1.29 9.24
C TYR A 39 32.23 -0.62 8.01
N GLU A 40 31.45 -0.44 6.94
CA GLU A 40 31.90 0.18 5.69
C GLU A 40 31.15 1.50 5.44
N PRO A 41 31.69 2.67 5.83
CA PRO A 41 31.03 3.96 5.68
C PRO A 41 30.63 4.27 4.22
N GLY A 42 29.37 4.64 4.01
CA GLY A 42 28.85 5.06 2.68
C GLY A 42 28.63 3.92 1.68
N ARG A 43 28.91 2.66 2.05
CA ARG A 43 28.82 1.52 1.14
C ARG A 43 27.64 0.61 1.47
N ARG A 44 27.01 0.04 0.44
CA ARG A 44 25.95 -0.97 0.56
C ARG A 44 26.53 -2.35 0.19
N SER A 45 27.14 -3.03 1.15
CA SER A 45 27.85 -4.31 0.92
C SER A 45 26.98 -5.57 1.01
N GLY A 46 25.75 -5.45 1.54
CA GLY A 46 24.86 -6.60 1.75
C GLY A 46 25.09 -7.35 3.06
N ALA A 47 26.15 -7.02 3.82
CA ALA A 47 26.40 -7.56 5.15
C ALA A 47 25.28 -7.24 6.16
N TRP A 48 24.50 -6.20 5.89
CA TRP A 48 23.33 -5.82 6.65
C TRP A 48 22.08 -5.97 5.78
N ILE A 49 21.11 -6.74 6.28
CA ILE A 49 19.82 -6.95 5.64
C ILE A 49 18.71 -6.34 6.50
N LYS A 50 17.76 -5.66 5.86
CA LYS A 50 16.54 -5.18 6.52
C LYS A 50 15.39 -6.11 6.20
N LEU A 51 14.95 -6.87 7.20
CA LEU A 51 13.81 -7.77 7.12
C LEU A 51 12.58 -7.02 7.63
N LYS A 52 11.77 -6.47 6.73
CA LYS A 52 10.58 -5.70 7.10
C LYS A 52 9.39 -6.62 7.38
N CYS A 53 8.62 -6.31 8.41
CA CYS A 53 7.26 -6.77 8.54
C CYS A 53 6.44 -6.05 7.46
N VAL A 54 5.97 -6.78 6.46
CA VAL A 54 5.06 -6.26 5.45
C VAL A 54 3.65 -6.76 5.73
N ASN A 55 2.69 -5.86 5.56
CA ASN A 55 1.28 -6.20 5.57
C ASN A 55 0.85 -6.39 4.12
N GLU A 56 -0.01 -7.38 3.88
CA GLU A 56 -0.58 -7.64 2.58
C GLU A 56 -2.07 -7.83 2.76
N GLN A 57 -2.86 -7.20 1.91
CA GLN A 57 -4.31 -7.28 1.95
C GLN A 57 -4.88 -7.02 0.56
N GLU A 58 -6.07 -7.56 0.30
CA GLU A 58 -6.89 -7.21 -0.84
C GLU A 58 -7.50 -5.80 -0.73
N PHE A 59 -7.55 -5.09 -1.85
CA PHE A 59 -8.23 -3.81 -2.02
C PHE A 59 -8.96 -3.74 -3.36
N VAL A 60 -10.02 -2.96 -3.41
CA VAL A 60 -10.80 -2.72 -4.63
C VAL A 60 -10.25 -1.52 -5.37
N ILE A 61 -10.04 -1.65 -6.68
CA ILE A 61 -9.62 -0.54 -7.55
C ILE A 61 -10.85 0.28 -7.94
N GLY A 62 -10.80 1.59 -7.71
CA GLY A 62 -11.87 2.52 -8.09
C GLY A 62 -11.45 3.60 -9.10
N GLY A 63 -10.17 3.69 -9.44
CA GLY A 63 -9.69 4.67 -10.41
C GLY A 63 -8.20 4.54 -10.71
N PHE A 64 -7.73 5.31 -11.67
CA PHE A 64 -6.30 5.45 -11.95
C PHE A 64 -5.94 6.88 -12.39
N THR A 65 -4.71 7.30 -12.07
CA THR A 65 -4.19 8.60 -12.47
C THR A 65 -3.60 8.55 -13.88
N PRO A 66 -3.55 9.68 -14.60
CA PRO A 66 -2.79 9.78 -15.85
C PRO A 66 -1.32 9.37 -15.64
N PRO A 67 -0.64 8.95 -16.72
CA PRO A 67 0.79 8.67 -16.68
C PRO A 67 1.59 9.91 -16.24
N GLY A 68 2.76 9.67 -15.65
CA GLY A 68 3.71 10.73 -15.28
C GLY A 68 5.14 10.35 -15.64
N GLY A 69 5.95 11.33 -16.00
CA GLY A 69 7.32 11.10 -16.48
C GLY A 69 7.35 10.25 -17.76
N SER A 70 8.23 9.26 -17.80
CA SER A 70 8.36 8.32 -18.93
C SER A 70 7.36 7.16 -18.91
N ARG A 71 6.51 7.06 -17.88
CA ARG A 71 5.56 5.95 -17.72
C ARG A 71 4.45 6.04 -18.78
N LYS A 72 4.10 4.91 -19.41
CA LYS A 72 2.96 4.79 -20.32
C LYS A 72 1.72 4.28 -19.56
N HIS A 73 0.54 4.50 -20.15
CA HIS A 73 -0.77 4.06 -19.65
C HIS A 73 -1.31 4.80 -18.42
N PHE A 74 -0.76 4.57 -17.23
CA PHE A 74 -1.24 5.23 -16.01
C PHE A 74 -0.12 5.46 -14.99
N GLY A 75 -0.31 6.43 -14.11
CA GLY A 75 0.65 6.78 -13.06
C GLY A 75 0.53 5.89 -11.83
N ALA A 76 -0.69 5.74 -11.34
CA ALA A 76 -1.02 4.95 -10.16
C ALA A 76 -2.49 4.53 -10.17
N ILE A 77 -2.82 3.44 -9.48
CA ILE A 77 -4.21 3.08 -9.19
C ILE A 77 -4.66 3.70 -7.87
N LEU A 78 -5.95 3.99 -7.75
CA LEU A 78 -6.63 4.36 -6.52
C LEU A 78 -7.35 3.13 -6.00
N VAL A 79 -7.05 2.77 -4.75
CA VAL A 79 -7.60 1.57 -4.12
C VAL A 79 -8.37 1.92 -2.86
N GLY A 80 -9.32 1.07 -2.50
CA GLY A 80 -10.15 1.20 -1.31
C GLY A 80 -10.64 -0.13 -0.76
N TYR A 81 -11.44 -0.05 0.29
CA TYR A 81 -12.10 -1.18 0.93
C TYR A 81 -13.51 -0.77 1.32
N TYR A 82 -14.40 -1.75 1.43
CA TYR A 82 -15.77 -1.53 1.88
C TYR A 82 -15.83 -1.42 3.40
N ASP A 83 -16.60 -0.44 3.89
CA ASP A 83 -16.84 -0.25 5.32
C ASP A 83 -17.69 -1.40 5.88
N SER A 84 -17.12 -2.20 6.79
CA SER A 84 -17.82 -3.32 7.44
C SER A 84 -18.93 -2.88 8.41
N LYS A 85 -19.05 -1.57 8.69
CA LYS A 85 -20.11 -1.00 9.54
C LYS A 85 -21.38 -0.62 8.77
N GLY A 86 -21.36 -0.66 7.43
CA GLY A 86 -22.55 -0.44 6.60
C GLY A 86 -23.48 -1.65 6.60
N LYS A 87 -24.80 -1.42 6.46
CA LYS A 87 -25.71 -2.51 6.05
C LYS A 87 -25.27 -2.98 4.65
N GLU A 88 -25.45 -4.25 4.33
CA GLU A 88 -24.97 -4.87 3.07
C GLU A 88 -25.35 -4.10 1.78
N ARG A 89 -26.47 -3.36 1.81
CA ARG A 89 -26.93 -2.48 0.71
C ARG A 89 -26.33 -1.08 0.67
N ASP A 90 -25.72 -0.61 1.77
CA ASP A 90 -25.10 0.71 1.94
C ASP A 90 -23.57 0.59 2.12
N SER A 91 -22.97 -0.47 1.60
CA SER A 91 -21.53 -0.68 1.71
C SER A 91 -20.78 0.39 0.92
N ARG A 92 -20.15 1.32 1.63
CA ARG A 92 -19.44 2.45 1.03
C ARG A 92 -17.99 2.09 0.78
N LEU A 93 -17.52 2.29 -0.44
CA LEU A 93 -16.11 2.12 -0.79
C LEU A 93 -15.31 3.31 -0.25
N LEU A 94 -14.41 3.05 0.70
CA LEU A 94 -13.54 4.04 1.31
C LEU A 94 -12.16 4.02 0.66
N PHE A 95 -11.63 5.19 0.31
CA PHE A 95 -10.32 5.34 -0.30
C PHE A 95 -9.23 4.90 0.69
N ALA A 96 -8.35 4.00 0.29
CA ALA A 96 -7.22 3.54 1.11
C ALA A 96 -5.90 4.15 0.65
N GLY A 97 -5.76 4.54 -0.62
CA GLY A 97 -4.56 5.22 -1.08
C GLY A 97 -4.28 5.12 -2.57
N LYS A 98 -3.20 5.77 -2.97
CA LYS A 98 -2.64 5.73 -4.33
C LYS A 98 -1.49 4.73 -4.38
N VAL A 99 -1.56 3.78 -5.30
CA VAL A 99 -0.53 2.74 -5.50
C VAL A 99 0.18 2.96 -6.83
N GLY A 100 1.43 3.41 -6.79
CA GLY A 100 2.21 3.80 -7.97
C GLY A 100 3.44 2.93 -8.26
N SER A 101 3.63 1.84 -7.52
CA SER A 101 4.78 0.93 -7.63
C SER A 101 4.31 -0.53 -7.68
N GLY A 102 5.20 -1.43 -8.09
CA GLY A 102 4.89 -2.87 -8.25
C GLY A 102 4.40 -3.26 -9.65
N PHE A 103 4.30 -2.31 -10.57
CA PHE A 103 3.90 -2.57 -11.95
C PHE A 103 5.11 -2.79 -12.87
N THR A 104 5.01 -3.77 -13.76
CA THR A 104 5.86 -3.94 -14.93
C THR A 104 5.24 -3.23 -16.14
N ALA A 105 6.02 -3.00 -17.20
CA ALA A 105 5.48 -2.45 -18.45
C ALA A 105 4.34 -3.30 -19.02
N LYS A 106 4.47 -4.63 -18.94
CA LYS A 106 3.43 -5.58 -19.36
C LYS A 106 2.15 -5.44 -18.51
N SER A 107 2.29 -5.41 -17.18
CA SER A 107 1.11 -5.27 -16.31
C SER A 107 0.42 -3.91 -16.48
N LEU A 108 1.16 -2.82 -16.69
CA LEU A 108 0.58 -1.50 -16.98
C LEU A 108 -0.33 -1.56 -18.22
N SER A 109 0.16 -2.14 -19.31
CA SER A 109 -0.61 -2.26 -20.56
C SER A 109 -1.87 -3.11 -20.41
N ILE A 110 -1.74 -4.30 -19.78
CA ILE A 110 -2.86 -5.23 -19.56
C ILE A 110 -3.93 -4.58 -18.68
N LEU A 111 -3.52 -4.01 -17.55
CA LEU A 111 -4.45 -3.39 -16.60
C LEU A 111 -5.15 -2.19 -17.21
N HIS A 112 -4.43 -1.36 -17.96
CA HIS A 112 -5.03 -0.23 -18.65
C HIS A 112 -6.13 -0.64 -19.62
N LYS A 113 -5.92 -1.71 -20.40
CA LYS A 113 -6.96 -2.24 -21.29
C LYS A 113 -8.19 -2.72 -20.50
N LYS A 114 -7.99 -3.40 -19.37
CA LYS A 114 -9.09 -3.82 -18.48
C LYS A 114 -9.84 -2.62 -17.91
N PHE A 115 -9.12 -1.60 -17.44
CA PHE A 115 -9.70 -0.40 -16.86
C PHE A 115 -10.53 0.40 -17.86
N LEU A 116 -10.08 0.50 -19.12
CA LEU A 116 -10.87 1.16 -20.16
C LEU A 116 -12.20 0.45 -20.44
N GLY A 117 -12.26 -0.87 -20.28
CA GLY A 117 -13.51 -1.64 -20.43
C GLY A 117 -14.51 -1.44 -19.28
N GLU A 118 -14.05 -0.93 -18.14
CA GLU A 118 -14.83 -0.70 -16.92
C GLU A 118 -14.85 0.77 -16.53
N ALA A 119 -14.66 1.67 -17.51
CA ALA A 119 -14.66 3.10 -17.26
C ALA A 119 -16.02 3.57 -16.73
N ARG A 120 -15.99 4.54 -15.82
CA ARG A 120 -17.18 5.23 -15.31
C ARG A 120 -16.92 6.73 -15.22
N ASP A 121 -17.99 7.51 -15.17
CA ASP A 121 -17.92 8.98 -15.21
C ASP A 121 -17.70 9.61 -13.83
N ASP A 122 -18.17 8.95 -12.78
CA ASP A 122 -18.21 9.46 -11.41
C ASP A 122 -17.28 8.70 -10.46
N CYS A 123 -16.94 9.34 -9.34
CA CYS A 123 -16.05 8.75 -8.34
C CYS A 123 -16.78 7.65 -7.54
N PRO A 124 -16.24 6.41 -7.46
CA PRO A 124 -16.84 5.35 -6.66
C PRO A 124 -16.52 5.46 -5.16
N PHE A 125 -15.60 6.32 -4.74
CA PHE A 125 -15.18 6.46 -3.35
C PHE A 125 -16.09 7.43 -2.60
N ALA A 126 -16.62 7.01 -1.46
CA ALA A 126 -17.55 7.80 -0.67
C ALA A 126 -16.88 8.92 0.16
N ASP A 127 -15.57 8.84 0.38
CA ASP A 127 -14.78 9.76 1.21
C ASP A 127 -13.82 10.65 0.40
N LEU A 128 -14.01 10.73 -0.93
CA LEU A 128 -13.32 11.68 -1.81
C LEU A 128 -14.25 12.82 -2.25
N PRO A 129 -13.74 14.05 -2.42
CA PRO A 129 -12.35 14.50 -2.26
C PRO A 129 -11.90 14.50 -0.80
N SER A 130 -10.62 14.19 -0.57
CA SER A 130 -10.03 14.23 0.78
C SER A 130 -9.14 15.46 0.94
N LYS A 131 -9.43 16.26 1.97
CA LYS A 131 -8.63 17.41 2.37
C LYS A 131 -7.59 16.97 3.41
N GLN A 132 -6.38 16.58 2.99
CA GLN A 132 -5.21 16.57 3.89
C GLN A 132 -3.89 16.26 3.17
N GLY A 133 -2.87 17.04 3.53
CA GLY A 133 -1.44 16.77 3.30
C GLY A 133 -0.82 16.17 4.56
N GLY A 134 -1.27 14.98 4.96
CA GLY A 134 -0.59 14.25 6.03
C GLY A 134 0.86 13.96 5.62
N LYS A 135 1.78 13.91 6.60
CA LYS A 135 3.23 13.70 6.38
C LYS A 135 3.56 12.49 5.49
N TRP A 136 2.64 11.53 5.38
CA TRP A 136 2.88 10.22 4.76
C TRP A 136 1.94 9.85 3.60
N VAL A 137 0.78 10.51 3.43
CA VAL A 137 -0.21 10.18 2.40
C VAL A 137 -0.73 11.44 1.72
N GLN A 138 -0.62 11.48 0.39
CA GLN A 138 -1.19 12.57 -0.41
C GLN A 138 -2.72 12.39 -0.51
N GLY A 139 -3.48 13.35 0.00
CA GLY A 139 -4.92 13.45 -0.25
C GLY A 139 -5.25 13.66 -1.73
N ILE A 140 -6.51 13.44 -2.08
CA ILE A 140 -7.03 13.64 -3.44
C ILE A 140 -7.88 14.91 -3.44
N THR A 141 -7.33 15.99 -4.00
CA THR A 141 -8.04 17.27 -4.11
C THR A 141 -9.08 17.23 -5.24
N PRO A 142 -10.09 18.13 -5.23
CA PRO A 142 -11.05 18.24 -6.34
C PRO A 142 -10.38 18.46 -7.71
N SER A 143 -9.25 19.16 -7.73
CA SER A 143 -8.48 19.39 -8.96
C SER A 143 -7.82 18.11 -9.49
N MET A 144 -7.38 17.23 -8.60
CA MET A 144 -6.85 15.92 -8.97
C MET A 144 -7.95 14.99 -9.45
N MET A 145 -9.13 15.02 -8.84
CA MET A 145 -10.29 14.20 -9.25
C MET A 145 -10.66 14.41 -10.72
N ARG A 146 -10.62 15.66 -11.21
CA ARG A 146 -10.89 15.96 -12.62
C ARG A 146 -9.93 15.31 -13.63
N LYS A 147 -8.77 14.85 -13.16
CA LYS A 147 -7.75 14.19 -14.00
C LYS A 147 -7.77 12.67 -13.82
N ILE A 148 -8.45 12.16 -12.80
CA ILE A 148 -8.53 10.72 -12.53
C ILE A 148 -9.53 10.10 -13.48
N HIS A 149 -9.17 8.94 -14.02
CA HIS A 149 -10.10 8.09 -14.74
C HIS A 149 -10.70 7.12 -13.74
N TRP A 150 -12.02 7.16 -13.59
CA TRP A 150 -12.73 6.31 -12.65
C TRP A 150 -13.05 4.97 -13.32
N VAL A 151 -13.07 3.92 -12.50
CA VAL A 151 -13.46 2.58 -12.95
C VAL A 151 -14.49 1.97 -12.02
N ASN A 152 -15.34 1.10 -12.56
CA ASN A 152 -16.24 0.30 -11.77
C ASN A 152 -15.46 -0.50 -10.72
N PRO A 153 -15.93 -0.55 -9.46
CA PRO A 153 -15.23 -1.19 -8.35
C PRO A 153 -15.35 -2.72 -8.40
N VAL A 154 -14.91 -3.32 -9.50
CA VAL A 154 -15.01 -4.77 -9.79
C VAL A 154 -13.65 -5.47 -9.69
N PHE A 155 -12.54 -4.73 -9.81
CA PHE A 155 -11.20 -5.31 -9.74
C PHE A 155 -10.69 -5.34 -8.31
N VAL A 156 -10.30 -6.53 -7.84
CA VAL A 156 -9.60 -6.73 -6.58
C VAL A 156 -8.10 -6.86 -6.85
N ALA A 157 -7.29 -6.15 -6.05
CA ALA A 157 -5.84 -6.17 -6.12
C ALA A 157 -5.24 -6.57 -4.79
N GLN A 158 -4.25 -7.46 -4.82
CA GLN A 158 -3.37 -7.72 -3.69
C GLN A 158 -2.35 -6.58 -3.58
N ILE A 159 -2.32 -5.91 -2.42
CA ILE A 159 -1.41 -4.80 -2.15
C ILE A 159 -0.57 -5.14 -0.92
N LYS A 160 0.76 -5.03 -1.04
CA LYS A 160 1.63 -4.96 0.14
C LYS A 160 1.81 -3.51 0.59
N PHE A 161 1.89 -3.29 1.89
CA PHE A 161 2.07 -1.96 2.48
C PHE A 161 2.80 -2.07 3.82
N ALA A 162 3.39 -0.96 4.27
CA ALA A 162 4.14 -0.92 5.52
C ALA A 162 3.21 -0.96 6.74
N GLU A 163 2.21 -0.08 6.78
CA GLU A 163 1.24 0.02 7.88
C GLU A 163 -0.02 0.76 7.45
N TRP A 164 -1.08 0.59 8.23
CA TRP A 164 -2.26 1.44 8.21
C TRP A 164 -1.99 2.74 8.96
N THR A 165 -2.29 3.89 8.35
CA THR A 165 -2.29 5.17 9.06
C THR A 165 -3.52 5.27 9.97
N ARG A 166 -3.46 6.22 10.93
CA ARG A 166 -4.60 6.53 11.82
C ARG A 166 -5.86 6.89 11.03
N ASP A 167 -5.70 7.53 9.88
CA ASP A 167 -6.79 7.95 8.98
C ASP A 167 -7.25 6.83 8.03
N GLY A 168 -6.84 5.58 8.27
CA GLY A 168 -7.26 4.42 7.47
C GLY A 168 -6.70 4.44 6.05
N LYS A 169 -5.48 4.93 5.85
CA LYS A 169 -4.78 4.94 4.55
C LYS A 169 -3.54 4.06 4.57
N LEU A 170 -3.06 3.64 3.40
CA LEU A 170 -1.90 2.78 3.25
C LEU A 170 -0.60 3.58 3.20
N ARG A 171 0.40 3.19 4.02
CA ARG A 171 1.76 3.73 3.94
C ARG A 171 2.64 2.84 3.06
N GLN A 172 3.31 3.46 2.09
CA GLN A 172 4.21 2.78 1.13
C GLN A 172 3.56 1.57 0.41
N PRO A 173 2.36 1.72 -0.19
CA PRO A 173 1.70 0.60 -0.86
C PRO A 173 2.42 0.23 -2.17
N VAL A 174 2.41 -1.06 -2.49
CA VAL A 174 2.98 -1.66 -3.70
C VAL A 174 2.03 -2.72 -4.23
N PHE A 175 1.72 -2.65 -5.52
CA PHE A 175 0.87 -3.62 -6.20
C PHE A 175 1.59 -4.97 -6.32
N LEU A 176 0.89 -6.07 -6.01
CA LEU A 176 1.39 -7.44 -6.19
C LEU A 176 0.70 -8.15 -7.36
N GLY A 177 -0.61 -7.96 -7.54
CA GLY A 177 -1.36 -8.64 -8.60
C GLY A 177 -2.86 -8.39 -8.49
N LEU A 178 -3.62 -8.76 -9.52
CA LEU A 178 -5.08 -8.86 -9.42
C LEU A 178 -5.48 -10.18 -8.77
N ARG A 179 -6.62 -10.15 -8.07
CA ARG A 179 -7.29 -11.30 -7.46
C ARG A 179 -8.61 -11.53 -8.16
N GLU A 180 -8.55 -12.20 -9.30
CA GLU A 180 -9.73 -12.52 -10.12
C GLU A 180 -10.63 -13.59 -9.47
N ASP A 181 -10.10 -14.26 -8.44
CA ASP A 181 -10.79 -15.25 -7.61
C ASP A 181 -11.67 -14.62 -6.51
N LYS A 182 -11.63 -13.29 -6.32
CA LYS A 182 -12.30 -12.61 -5.21
C LYS A 182 -13.43 -11.70 -5.70
N ASN A 183 -14.55 -11.73 -4.98
CA ASN A 183 -15.61 -10.75 -5.15
C ASN A 183 -15.18 -9.41 -4.54
N SER A 184 -15.33 -8.31 -5.27
CA SER A 184 -14.97 -6.99 -4.78
C SER A 184 -15.82 -6.52 -3.59
N SER A 185 -17.10 -6.92 -3.52
CA SER A 185 -18.02 -6.50 -2.45
C SER A 185 -17.67 -7.05 -1.08
N SER A 186 -16.85 -8.11 -0.99
CA SER A 186 -16.43 -8.72 0.27
C SER A 186 -15.10 -8.17 0.81
N VAL A 187 -14.46 -7.26 0.08
CA VAL A 187 -13.16 -6.69 0.45
C VAL A 187 -13.34 -5.63 1.53
N VAL A 188 -13.12 -6.04 2.77
CA VAL A 188 -13.13 -5.18 3.97
C VAL A 188 -11.70 -4.97 4.49
N ARG A 189 -11.55 -4.04 5.44
CA ARG A 189 -10.27 -3.87 6.14
C ARG A 189 -9.98 -5.06 7.04
N GLU A 190 -8.84 -5.71 6.83
CA GLU A 190 -8.31 -6.75 7.71
C GLU A 190 -7.60 -6.12 8.93
N ALA A 191 -7.63 -6.84 10.05
CA ALA A 191 -7.15 -6.39 11.35
C ALA A 191 -5.62 -6.32 11.44
#